data_AF-R9KA24-F1
#
_entry.id   AF-R9KA24-F1
#
_cell.length_a   1.000
_cell.length_b   1.000
_cell.length_c   1.000
_cell.angle_alpha   90.00
_cell.angle_beta   90.00
_cell.angle_gamma   90.00
#
_symmetry.space_group_name_H-M   'P 1'
#
loop_
_entity.id
_entity.type
_entity.pdbx_description
1 polymer ?
#
loop_
_entity_poly.entity_id
_entity_poly.type
_entity_poly.pdbx_seq_one_letter_code
_entity_poly.pdbx_strand_id
1 'polypeptide(L)'
;MKTKKVILTLVSVLSLSVCSLVPAVTVSASNQVFSVEQYQNPITPRSDIIEWVYKTENGKLYKRLYNSSTASWIGDWIYVCEYPGEL
;
A
#
# COMPACT_ATOMS: atom_id res chain seq x y z
N MET A 1 -6.86 -82.11 10.25
CA MET A 1 -6.10 -80.84 10.47
C MET A 1 -6.46 -79.69 9.52
N LYS A 2 -7.36 -79.86 8.52
CA LYS A 2 -7.68 -78.81 7.53
C LYS A 2 -8.78 -77.84 7.98
N THR A 3 -9.77 -78.28 8.75
CA THR A 3 -10.90 -77.44 9.21
C THR A 3 -10.52 -76.44 10.30
N LYS A 4 -9.60 -76.80 11.21
CA LYS A 4 -9.10 -75.89 12.26
C LYS A 4 -8.32 -74.69 11.71
N LYS A 5 -7.62 -74.87 10.58
CA LYS A 5 -6.88 -73.80 9.89
C LYS A 5 -7.80 -72.80 9.19
N VAL A 6 -8.93 -73.27 8.65
CA VAL A 6 -9.94 -72.43 7.98
C VAL A 6 -10.70 -71.54 8.96
N ILE A 7 -10.99 -72.06 10.16
CA ILE A 7 -11.65 -71.29 11.23
C ILE A 7 -10.71 -70.20 11.76
N LEU A 8 -9.41 -70.50 11.91
CA LEU A 8 -8.41 -69.54 12.36
C LEU A 8 -8.21 -68.36 11.37
N THR A 9 -8.33 -68.62 10.07
CA THR A 9 -8.18 -67.58 9.03
C THR A 9 -9.40 -66.67 8.87
N LEU A 10 -10.60 -67.14 9.21
CA LEU A 10 -11.84 -66.33 9.08
C LEU A 10 -12.00 -65.30 10.20
N VAL A 11 -11.52 -65.59 11.41
CA VAL A 11 -11.60 -64.67 12.56
C VAL A 11 -10.64 -63.48 12.42
N SER A 12 -9.50 -63.68 11.75
CA SER A 12 -8.46 -62.65 11.60
C SER A 12 -8.85 -61.51 10.64
N VAL A 13 -9.79 -61.73 9.72
CA VAL A 13 -10.15 -60.73 8.70
C VAL A 13 -11.26 -59.78 9.18
N LEU A 14 -12.07 -60.19 10.17
CA LEU A 14 -13.21 -59.41 10.64
C LEU A 14 -12.83 -58.28 11.62
N SER A 15 -11.62 -58.32 12.20
CA SER A 15 -11.20 -57.39 13.26
C SER A 15 -10.62 -56.05 12.74
N LEU A 16 -10.31 -55.91 11.46
CA LEU A 16 -9.66 -54.71 10.92
C LEU A 16 -10.61 -53.69 10.26
N SER A 17 -11.93 -53.92 10.29
CA SER A 17 -12.87 -53.18 9.44
C SER A 17 -13.63 -52.02 10.11
N VAL A 18 -13.45 -51.72 11.39
CA VAL A 18 -14.44 -50.87 12.12
C VAL A 18 -13.96 -49.48 12.54
N CYS A 19 -12.72 -49.05 12.25
CA CYS A 19 -12.20 -47.78 12.81
C CYS A 19 -12.16 -46.55 11.88
N SER A 20 -12.76 -46.55 10.69
CA SER A 20 -12.54 -45.47 9.70
C SER A 20 -13.72 -44.53 9.41
N LEU A 21 -14.74 -44.44 10.28
CA LEU A 21 -15.86 -43.50 10.09
C LEU A 21 -15.86 -42.40 11.16
N VAL A 22 -14.99 -41.39 10.99
CA VAL A 22 -15.15 -40.10 11.67
C VAL A 22 -15.38 -39.03 10.60
N PRO A 23 -16.49 -38.28 10.62
CA PRO A 23 -16.70 -37.21 9.66
C PRO A 23 -15.76 -36.04 9.98
N ALA A 24 -15.09 -35.51 8.96
CA ALA A 24 -14.30 -34.29 9.08
C ALA A 24 -15.25 -33.10 9.20
N VAL A 25 -15.28 -32.46 10.38
CA VAL A 25 -15.99 -31.20 10.60
C VAL A 25 -15.10 -30.04 10.20
N THR A 26 -15.53 -29.29 9.18
CA THR A 26 -14.90 -28.03 8.78
C THR A 26 -15.46 -26.90 9.65
N VAL A 27 -14.60 -26.23 10.41
CA VAL A 27 -14.95 -25.04 11.18
C VAL A 27 -14.51 -23.81 10.38
N SER A 28 -15.44 -22.91 10.07
CA SER A 28 -15.15 -21.64 9.44
C SER A 28 -15.10 -20.55 10.51
N ALA A 29 -13.95 -19.90 10.67
CA ALA A 29 -13.83 -18.70 11.50
C ALA A 29 -14.41 -17.50 10.73
N SER A 30 -15.33 -16.75 11.32
CA SER A 30 -15.75 -15.47 10.75
C SER A 30 -14.75 -14.39 11.18
N ASN A 31 -14.09 -13.77 10.22
CA ASN A 31 -13.34 -12.54 10.47
C ASN A 31 -14.36 -11.42 10.69
N GLN A 32 -14.32 -10.78 11.87
CA GLN A 32 -15.02 -9.52 12.05
C GLN A 32 -14.40 -8.49 11.11
N VAL A 33 -15.12 -8.15 10.04
CA VAL A 33 -14.76 -7.04 9.17
C VAL A 33 -15.04 -5.77 9.96
N PHE A 34 -14.01 -5.22 10.59
CA PHE A 34 -14.08 -3.88 11.13
C PHE A 34 -14.21 -2.94 9.93
N SER A 35 -15.39 -2.35 9.75
CA SER A 35 -15.58 -1.26 8.81
C SER A 35 -14.74 -0.09 9.31
N VAL A 36 -13.54 0.06 8.76
CA VAL A 36 -12.79 1.31 8.88
C VAL A 36 -13.65 2.35 8.17
N GLU A 37 -14.32 3.20 8.96
CA GLU A 37 -14.89 4.43 8.43
C GLU A 37 -13.73 5.19 7.80
N GLN A 38 -13.60 5.10 6.47
CA GLN A 38 -12.67 5.94 5.74
C GLN A 38 -13.17 7.35 5.93
N TYR A 39 -12.58 8.07 6.89
CA TYR A 39 -12.73 9.51 7.00
C TYR A 39 -12.33 10.10 5.66
N GLN A 40 -13.32 10.40 4.81
CA GLN A 40 -13.18 11.11 3.56
C GLN A 40 -12.94 12.59 3.87
N ASN A 41 -11.90 12.89 4.62
CA ASN A 41 -11.41 14.26 4.74
C ASN A 41 -10.37 14.40 3.63
N PRO A 42 -10.74 14.92 2.44
CA PRO A 42 -9.74 15.17 1.41
C PRO A 42 -8.69 16.11 2.03
N ILE A 43 -7.43 15.66 2.04
CA ILE A 43 -6.31 16.51 2.44
C ILE A 43 -6.22 17.59 1.36
N THR A 44 -6.84 18.75 1.63
CA THR A 44 -6.74 19.91 0.75
C THR A 44 -5.40 20.60 1.01
N PRO A 45 -4.68 21.04 -0.05
CA PRO A 45 -3.49 21.87 0.13
C PRO A 45 -3.85 23.09 0.99
N ARG A 46 -3.11 23.30 2.09
CA ARG A 46 -3.40 24.38 3.05
C ARG A 46 -3.16 25.77 2.45
N SER A 47 -2.20 25.88 1.54
CA SER A 47 -1.84 27.10 0.81
C SER A 47 -0.84 26.80 -0.29
N ASP A 48 -0.76 27.67 -1.30
CA ASP A 48 0.28 27.64 -2.31
C ASP A 48 1.64 28.06 -1.75
N ILE A 49 2.72 27.46 -2.27
CA ILE A 49 4.10 27.84 -1.97
C ILE A 49 4.55 28.84 -3.03
N ILE A 50 4.64 30.10 -2.65
CA ILE A 50 5.06 31.19 -3.54
C ILE A 50 6.44 31.69 -3.11
N GLU A 51 7.39 31.68 -4.03
CA GLU A 51 8.77 32.08 -3.79
C GLU A 51 9.31 33.03 -4.86
N TRP A 52 10.35 33.78 -4.51
CA TRP A 52 11.07 34.63 -5.47
C TRP A 52 12.17 33.83 -6.15
N VAL A 53 12.11 33.71 -7.48
CA VAL A 53 13.20 33.17 -8.28
C VAL A 53 13.97 34.32 -8.89
N TYR A 54 15.30 34.22 -8.83
CA TYR A 54 16.22 35.21 -9.37
C TYR A 54 16.86 34.70 -10.66
N LYS A 55 17.06 35.62 -11.61
CA LYS A 55 17.83 35.35 -12.82
C LYS A 55 18.75 36.51 -13.14
N THR A 56 19.89 36.20 -13.74
CA THR A 56 20.82 37.20 -14.27
C THR A 56 20.79 37.16 -15.78
N GLU A 57 20.49 38.28 -16.43
CA GLU A 57 20.50 38.44 -17.89
C GLU A 57 21.19 39.76 -18.25
N ASN A 58 22.14 39.73 -19.17
CA ASN A 58 22.88 40.92 -19.63
C ASN A 58 23.50 41.75 -18.49
N GLY A 59 24.03 41.09 -17.46
CA GLY A 59 24.61 41.77 -16.30
C GLY A 59 23.58 42.44 -15.39
N LYS A 60 22.29 42.12 -15.51
CA LYS A 60 21.22 42.64 -14.65
C LYS A 60 20.55 41.51 -13.89
N LEU A 61 20.30 41.73 -12.60
CA LEU A 61 19.57 40.82 -11.73
C LEU A 61 18.08 41.15 -11.79
N TYR A 62 17.28 40.12 -12.03
CA TYR A 62 15.82 40.19 -12.01
C TYR A 62 15.26 39.19 -11.01
N LYS A 63 14.05 39.44 -10.53
CA LYS A 63 13.27 38.48 -9.74
C LYS A 63 11.85 38.37 -10.23
N ARG A 64 11.24 37.19 -10.11
CA ARG A 64 9.83 36.94 -10.43
C ARG A 64 9.25 35.95 -9.43
N LEU A 65 7.97 36.10 -9.12
CA LEU A 65 7.27 35.16 -8.25
C LEU A 65 7.00 33.86 -9.01
N TYR A 66 7.28 32.74 -8.36
CA TYR A 66 6.98 31.40 -8.85
C TYR A 66 6.10 30.67 -7.83
N ASN A 67 5.01 30.07 -8.31
CA ASN A 67 4.16 29.20 -7.52
C ASN A 67 4.63 27.76 -7.72
N SER A 68 5.32 27.23 -6.73
CA SER A 68 5.87 25.87 -6.76
C SER A 68 4.81 24.80 -6.53
N SER A 69 3.63 25.18 -6.01
CA SER A 69 2.47 24.28 -5.91
C SER A 69 1.80 24.04 -7.27
N THR A 70 1.77 25.06 -8.14
CA THR A 70 1.14 24.98 -9.47
C THR A 70 2.13 24.97 -10.63
N ALA A 71 3.43 24.99 -10.33
CA ALA A 71 4.54 25.09 -11.27
C ALA A 71 4.42 26.26 -12.27
N SER A 72 3.91 27.41 -11.84
CA SER A 72 3.60 28.54 -12.73
C SER A 72 4.22 29.86 -12.26
N TRP A 73 4.54 30.72 -13.23
CA TRP A 73 5.05 32.06 -12.97
C TRP A 73 3.93 33.06 -12.70
N ILE A 74 4.12 33.93 -11.71
CA ILE A 74 3.18 34.98 -11.33
C ILE A 74 3.76 36.36 -11.70
N GLY A 75 2.99 37.14 -12.46
CA GLY A 75 3.37 38.50 -12.87
C GLY A 75 4.56 38.53 -13.83
N ASP A 76 5.25 39.67 -13.93
CA ASP A 76 6.41 39.86 -14.80
C ASP A 76 7.74 39.81 -14.03
N TRP A 77 8.85 39.75 -14.77
CA TRP A 77 10.18 39.90 -14.20
C TRP A 77 10.41 41.34 -13.73
N ILE A 78 10.79 41.49 -12.46
CA ILE A 78 11.08 42.77 -11.83
C ILE A 78 12.59 42.95 -11.77
N TYR A 79 13.07 44.07 -12.33
CA TYR A 79 14.46 44.47 -12.22
C TYR A 79 14.84 44.77 -10.76
N VAL A 80 15.98 44.25 -10.32
CA VAL A 80 16.49 44.43 -8.95
C VAL A 80 17.67 45.39 -8.95
N CYS A 81 18.76 45.03 -9.63
CA CYS A 81 19.97 45.82 -9.72
C CYS A 81 20.85 45.35 -10.89
N GLU A 82 21.90 46.11 -11.19
CA GLU A 82 23.01 45.59 -11.99
C GLU A 82 23.64 44.44 -11.19
N TYR A 83 23.85 43.30 -11.84
CA TYR A 83 24.51 42.15 -11.26
C TYR A 83 25.99 42.50 -11.08
N PRO A 84 26.49 42.58 -9.84
CA PRO A 84 27.82 43.13 -9.58
C PRO A 84 28.96 42.27 -10.13
N GLY A 85 28.70 41.03 -10.57
CA GLY A 85 29.70 40.17 -11.21
C GLY A 85 30.87 39.82 -10.28
N GLU A 86 30.79 38.64 -9.67
CA GLU A 86 31.84 37.95 -8.89
C GLU A 86 32.31 38.61 -7.56
N LEU A 87 32.49 37.74 -6.55
CA LEU A 87 33.40 37.92 -5.41
C LEU A 87 34.76 37.36 -5.80
#